data_AF-A0A7Y9HU96-F1
#
_entry.id   AF-A0A7Y9HU96-F1
#
_cell.length_a   1.000
_cell.length_b   1.000
_cell.length_c   1.000
_cell.angle_alpha   90.00
_cell.angle_beta   90.00
_cell.angle_gamma   90.00
#
_symmetry.space_group_name_H-M   'P 1'
#
loop_
_entity.id
_entity.type
_entity.pdbx_description
1 polymer ?
#
loop_
_entity_poly.entity_id
_entity_poly.type
_entity_poly.pdbx_seq_one_letter_code
_entity_poly.pdbx_strand_id
1 'polypeptide(L)' 'MKDTIFLFIKVVIQTKHRNIQDAMKELETESQYTIGSTANVEVLETEIIELNKDALNRNGYGTQH' A
#
# COMPACT_ATOMS: atom_id res chain seq x y z
N MET A 1 -18.91 -11.13 13.18
CA MET A 1 -17.46 -11.37 13.36
C MET A 1 -16.74 -10.18 12.74
N LYS A 2 -15.77 -9.58 13.43
CA LYS A 2 -14.94 -8.50 12.90
C LYS A 2 -13.55 -9.06 12.71
N ASP A 3 -13.00 -8.92 11.51
CA ASP A 3 -11.64 -9.35 11.19
C ASP A 3 -10.99 -8.34 10.25
N THR A 4 -9.66 -8.31 10.27
CA THR A 4 -8.86 -7.44 9.40
C THR A 4 -8.26 -8.27 8.27
N ILE A 5 -8.48 -7.84 7.03
CA ILE A 5 -7.88 -8.45 5.85
C ILE A 5 -6.91 -7.47 5.18
N PHE A 6 -5.81 -7.99 4.64
CA PHE A 6 -4.87 -7.21 3.85
C PHE A 6 -4.99 -7.61 2.38
N LEU A 7 -5.23 -6.63 1.53
CA LEU A 7 -5.35 -6.84 0.09
C LEU A 7 -4.07 -6.38 -0.60
N PHE A 8 -3.40 -7.30 -1.30
CA PHE A 8 -2.28 -6.99 -2.17
C PHE A 8 -2.80 -6.68 -3.56
N ILE A 9 -2.75 -5.40 -3.96
CA ILE A 9 -3.29 -4.92 -5.23
C ILE A 9 -2.12 -4.56 -6.15
N LYS A 10 -2.17 -5.02 -7.41
CA LYS A 10 -1.25 -4.57 -8.45
C LYS A 10 -1.73 -3.25 -9.04
N VAL A 11 -0.92 -2.21 -8.92
CA VAL A 11 -1.16 -0.91 -9.55
C VAL A 11 -0.06 -0.66 -10.59
N VAL A 12 -0.46 -0.44 -11.84
CA VAL A 12 0.46 -0.09 -12.93
C VAL A 12 0.28 1.38 -13.22
N ILE A 13 1.36 2.15 -13.15
CA ILE A 13 1.31 3.61 -13.23
C ILE A 13 2.22 4.14 -14.34
N GLN A 14 1.81 5.25 -14.92
CA GLN A 14 2.67 6.11 -15.73
C GLN A 14 2.76 7.45 -15.00
N THR A 15 3.96 7.95 -14.77
CA THR A 15 4.17 9.17 -14.00
C THR A 15 5.12 10.14 -14.70
N LYS A 16 4.95 11.43 -14.42
CA LYS A 16 5.88 12.49 -14.81
C LYS A 16 6.96 12.75 -13.76
N HIS A 17 6.79 12.19 -12.55
CA HIS A 17 7.80 12.27 -11.50
C HIS A 17 9.08 11.56 -11.94
N ARG A 18 10.22 12.14 -11.57
CA ARG A 18 11.54 11.54 -11.85
C ARG A 18 11.83 10.36 -10.93
N ASN A 19 11.30 10.40 -9.70
CA ASN A 19 11.48 9.38 -8.70
C ASN A 19 10.15 8.67 -8.44
N ILE A 20 10.20 7.34 -8.42
CA ILE A 20 9.04 6.50 -8.10
C ILE A 20 8.49 6.80 -6.70
N GLN A 21 9.34 7.24 -5.76
CA GLN A 21 8.92 7.56 -4.39
C GLN A 21 7.96 8.75 -4.34
N ASP A 22 8.15 9.75 -5.20
CA ASP A 22 7.26 10.91 -5.27
C ASP A 22 5.91 10.50 -5.86
N ALA A 23 5.91 9.66 -6.88
CA ALA A 23 4.69 9.09 -7.45
C ALA A 23 3.94 8.19 -6.46
N MET A 24 4.66 7.40 -5.66
CA MET A 24 4.05 6.62 -4.58
C MET A 24 3.43 7.53 -3.53
N LYS A 25 4.14 8.58 -3.09
CA LYS A 25 3.61 9.49 -2.08
C LYS A 25 2.36 10.22 -2.56
N GLU A 26 2.36 10.70 -3.81
CA GLU A 26 1.19 11.29 -4.44
C GLU A 26 0.01 10.31 -4.44
N LEU A 27 0.22 9.06 -4.84
CA LEU A 27 -0.84 8.05 -4.80
C LEU A 27 -1.33 7.77 -3.38
N GLU A 28 -0.46 7.72 -2.39
CA GLU A 28 -0.83 7.49 -0.98
C GLU A 28 -1.65 8.65 -0.41
N THR A 29 -1.31 9.91 -0.74
CA THR A 29 -1.93 11.08 -0.11
C THR A 29 -3.08 11.68 -0.89
N GLU A 30 -3.10 11.52 -2.22
CA GLU A 30 -4.04 12.21 -3.11
C GLU A 30 -5.05 11.27 -3.77
N SER A 31 -4.83 9.95 -3.74
CA SER A 31 -5.80 9.01 -4.31
C SER A 31 -7.05 8.89 -3.45
N GLN A 32 -8.20 8.93 -4.10
CA GLN A 32 -9.45 8.41 -3.53
C GLN A 32 -9.61 6.95 -3.95
N TYR A 33 -9.63 6.03 -3.00
CA TYR A 33 -9.85 4.61 -3.22
C TYR A 33 -11.09 4.17 -2.46
N THR A 34 -11.76 3.15 -2.97
CA THR A 34 -12.97 2.59 -2.35
C THR A 34 -12.96 1.09 -2.50
N ILE A 35 -13.13 0.38 -1.38
CA ILE A 35 -13.41 -1.05 -1.37
C ILE A 35 -14.85 -1.19 -0.87
N GLY A 36 -15.71 -1.70 -1.74
CA GLY A 36 -17.15 -1.79 -1.46
C GLY A 36 -17.53 -3.04 -0.69
N SER A 37 -18.62 -2.93 0.08
CA SER A 37 -19.31 -4.07 0.65
C SER A 37 -19.89 -4.98 -0.43
N THR A 38 -20.02 -6.27 -0.12
CA THR A 38 -20.71 -7.27 -0.95
C THR A 38 -21.86 -7.89 -0.16
N ALA A 39 -22.62 -8.81 -0.77
CA ALA A 39 -23.76 -9.46 -0.13
C ALA A 39 -23.44 -10.11 1.24
N ASN A 40 -22.20 -10.55 1.46
CA ASN A 40 -21.78 -11.27 2.66
C ASN A 40 -20.63 -10.58 3.43
N VAL A 41 -20.16 -9.42 2.97
CA VAL A 41 -19.01 -8.72 3.57
C VAL A 41 -19.31 -7.24 3.66
N GLU A 42 -19.30 -6.70 4.87
CA GLU A 42 -19.42 -5.26 5.11
C GLU A 42 -18.02 -4.66 5.29
N VAL A 43 -17.67 -3.69 4.45
CA VAL A 43 -16.43 -2.93 4.59
C VAL A 43 -16.69 -1.77 5.55
N LEU A 44 -16.04 -1.84 6.71
CA LEU A 44 -16.20 -0.85 7.78
C LEU A 44 -15.21 0.30 7.66
N GLU A 45 -14.01 0.00 7.16
CA GLU A 45 -12.88 0.93 7.06
C GLU A 45 -11.96 0.48 5.93
N THR A 46 -11.26 1.43 5.31
CA THR A 46 -10.21 1.12 4.35
C THR A 46 -9.09 2.13 4.55
N GLU A 47 -7.85 1.65 4.58
CA GLU A 47 -6.65 2.47 4.68
C GLU A 47 -5.59 2.00 3.67
N ILE A 48 -4.81 2.93 3.13
CA ILE A 48 -3.53 2.62 2.49
C ILE A 48 -2.50 2.59 3.61
N ILE A 49 -1.89 1.44 3.82
CA ILE A 49 -0.87 1.26 4.86
C ILE A 49 0.44 1.83 4.35
N GLU A 50 0.95 2.85 5.02
CA GLU A 50 2.29 3.38 4.76
C GLU A 50 3.34 2.32 5.14
N LEU A 51 3.99 1.73 4.14
CA LEU A 51 5.11 0.83 4.37
C LEU A 51 6.35 1.65 4.73
N ASN A 52 6.73 1.64 6.00
CA ASN A 52 7.97 2.26 6.44
C ASN A 52 9.17 1.57 5.76
N LYS A 53 9.83 2.30 4.86
CA LYS A 53 10.94 1.83 4.01
C LYS A 53 12.14 1.33 4.85
N ASP A 54 12.32 1.87 6.05
CA ASP A 54 13.38 1.43 6.96
C ASP A 54 13.13 0.03 7.53
N ALA A 55 11.87 -0.40 7.62
CA ALA A 55 11.51 -1.75 8.04
C ALA A 55 11.71 -2.76 6.90
N LEU A 56 11.51 -2.36 5.64
CA LEU A 56 11.72 -3.21 4.47
C LEU A 56 13.20 -3.38 4.12
N ASN A 57 14.05 -2.37 4.37
CA ASN A 57 15.49 -2.45 4.12
C ASN A 57 16.27 -3.28 5.16
N ARG A 58 15.72 -3.54 6.35
CA ARG A 58 16.41 -4.37 7.38
C ARG A 58 16.49 -5.86 7.04
N ASN A 59 15.69 -6.34 6.09
CA ASN A 59 15.75 -7.73 5.64
C ASN A 59 16.78 -7.96 4.52
N GLY A 60 17.55 -6.92 4.15
CA GLY A 60 18.48 -6.93 3.02
C GLY A 60 19.98 -7.01 3.35
N TYR A 61 20.38 -7.21 4.61
CA TYR A 61 21.79 -7.40 4.95
C TYR A 61 21.99 -8.45 6.05
N GLY A 62 21.91 -9.70 5.62
CA GLY A 62 22.60 -10.82 6.25
C GLY A 62 23.82 -11.19 5.40
N THR A 63 24.98 -11.12 6.03
CA THR A 63 26.28 -11.72 5.69
C THR A 63 26.99 -11.30 4.39
N GLN A 64 28.11 -10.59 4.54
CA GLN A 64 29.43 -11.12 4.18
C GLN A 64 30.59 -10.30 4.79
N HIS A 65 31.43 -11.06 5.54
CA HIS A 65 32.78 -10.82 6.07
C HIS A 65 33.01 -9.78 7.17
#